data_AF-A0A1F7WJZ6-F1
#
_entry.id   AF-A0A1F7WJZ6-F1
#
_cell.length_a   1.000
_cell.length_b   1.000
_cell.length_c   1.000
_cell.angle_alpha   90.00
_cell.angle_beta   90.00
_cell.angle_gamma   90.00
#
_symmetry.space_group_name_H-M   'P 1'
#
loop_
_entity.id
_entity.type
_entity.pdbx_description
1 polymer ?
#
loop_
_entity_poly.entity_id
_entity_poly.type
_entity_poly.pdbx_seq_one_letter_code
_entity_poly.pdbx_strand_id
1 'polypeptide(L)'
;MKTKLLISLAFLLLIAFPGYTKAKNVNAQNMNNAEVNVRIRTETQNIKNQIQARILQKRAEVKTRVQNQMEERMASKSAALTQLRKDHVKYFFGRVVVRYAAAIERLDGLTQRIEARIAVIENENPDVDTTAIKDQLGEAKVLLGDARTNLAATKDNLDTMLESEDPQIAFQVLKDNFQALKNELVQIHGILIKVITQIKGLRIGNTPALSPSPTIEPTNVPTTEPTESPTPST
;
A
#
# COMPACT_ATOMS: atom_id res chain seq x y z
N MET A 1 41.51 -17.88 18.31
CA MET A 1 42.54 -18.36 19.26
C MET A 1 42.28 -19.83 19.55
N LYS A 2 43.26 -20.69 19.25
CA LYS A 2 43.23 -22.15 19.44
C LYS A 2 44.11 -22.46 20.64
N THR A 3 43.66 -23.29 21.59
CA THR A 3 44.54 -23.85 22.62
C THR A 3 44.26 -25.34 22.78
N LYS A 4 45.17 -26.14 22.22
CA LYS A 4 45.44 -27.53 22.59
C LYS A 4 46.37 -27.51 23.81
N LEU A 5 46.18 -28.42 24.76
CA LEU A 5 47.16 -28.69 25.81
C LEU A 5 47.47 -30.19 25.85
N LEU A 6 48.75 -30.50 25.72
CA LEU A 6 49.41 -31.81 25.71
C LEU A 6 50.41 -31.81 26.88
N ILE A 7 50.37 -32.81 27.77
CA ILE A 7 51.43 -33.19 28.75
C ILE A 7 51.11 -34.67 29.05
N SER A 8 51.86 -35.74 28.70
CA SER A 8 53.29 -36.10 28.64
C SER A 8 54.01 -36.10 29.99
N LEU A 9 54.14 -37.28 30.63
CA LEU A 9 55.39 -37.66 31.31
C LEU A 9 55.47 -39.18 31.55
N ALA A 10 56.58 -39.75 31.09
CA ALA A 10 56.98 -41.14 31.24
C ALA A 10 57.62 -41.40 32.61
N PHE A 11 57.59 -42.65 33.09
CA PHE A 11 58.70 -43.21 33.86
C PHE A 11 58.76 -44.73 33.70
N LEU A 12 59.93 -45.18 33.27
CA LEU A 12 60.33 -46.55 33.00
C LEU A 12 61.15 -47.04 34.20
N LEU A 13 60.81 -48.18 34.79
CA LEU A 13 61.74 -48.89 35.67
C LEU A 13 61.49 -50.40 35.64
N LEU A 14 62.55 -51.09 35.22
CA LEU A 14 62.72 -52.50 34.97
C LEU A 14 63.28 -53.16 36.24
N ILE A 15 62.60 -54.16 36.79
CA ILE A 15 63.17 -55.09 37.78
C ILE A 15 62.73 -56.51 37.42
N ALA A 16 63.73 -57.34 37.12
CA ALA A 16 63.65 -58.79 36.99
C ALA A 16 63.58 -59.46 38.38
N PHE A 17 62.86 -60.58 38.52
CA PHE A 17 63.20 -61.79 39.32
C PHE A 17 62.00 -62.79 39.34
N PRO A 18 62.18 -64.06 39.77
CA PRO A 18 62.08 -65.25 38.95
C PRO A 18 60.81 -66.09 39.23
N GLY A 19 60.68 -67.20 38.50
CA GLY A 19 59.54 -68.10 38.58
C GLY A 19 59.22 -68.64 39.97
N TYR A 20 57.92 -68.79 40.22
CA TYR A 20 57.36 -69.77 41.13
C TYR A 20 56.11 -70.38 40.49
N THR A 21 56.15 -71.70 40.34
CA THR A 21 55.00 -72.55 40.09
C THR A 21 54.05 -72.47 41.28
N LYS A 22 52.75 -72.27 41.01
CA LYS A 22 51.66 -72.77 41.85
C LYS A 22 50.38 -72.81 41.01
N ALA A 23 50.03 -74.02 40.57
CA ALA A 23 48.66 -74.33 40.21
C ALA A 23 47.78 -74.04 41.43
N LYS A 24 46.95 -72.99 41.33
CA LYS A 24 46.00 -72.59 42.37
C LYS A 24 44.61 -72.66 41.75
N ASN A 25 43.89 -73.69 42.18
CA ASN A 25 42.44 -73.86 42.20
C ASN A 25 41.61 -72.85 41.36
N VAL A 26 41.36 -73.20 40.10
CA VAL A 26 40.55 -72.45 39.13
C VAL A 26 39.05 -72.46 39.47
N ASN A 27 38.63 -73.18 40.53
CA ASN A 27 37.21 -73.42 40.79
C ASN A 27 36.58 -72.51 41.87
N ALA A 28 37.37 -71.87 42.75
CA ALA A 28 36.84 -70.98 43.79
C ALA A 28 36.93 -69.47 43.44
N GLN A 29 37.85 -69.03 42.58
CA GLN A 29 37.88 -67.66 42.05
C GLN A 29 36.87 -67.43 40.91
N ASN A 30 36.38 -68.50 40.28
CA ASN A 30 35.44 -68.43 39.17
C ASN A 30 34.01 -68.02 39.60
N MET A 31 33.58 -68.37 40.82
CA MET A 31 32.24 -68.00 41.31
C MET A 31 32.14 -66.52 41.68
N ASN A 32 33.19 -65.94 42.29
CA ASN A 32 33.25 -64.49 42.58
C ASN A 32 33.35 -63.64 41.30
N ASN A 33 34.08 -64.12 40.28
CA ASN A 33 34.19 -63.43 39.00
C ASN A 33 32.89 -63.51 38.19
N ALA A 34 32.16 -64.62 38.27
CA ALA A 34 30.87 -64.77 37.59
C ALA A 34 29.81 -63.80 38.16
N GLU A 35 29.70 -63.68 39.48
CA GLU A 35 28.76 -62.74 40.12
C GLU A 35 29.12 -61.27 39.84
N VAL A 36 30.42 -60.93 39.90
CA VAL A 36 30.91 -59.59 39.57
C VAL A 36 30.61 -59.24 38.10
N ASN A 37 30.80 -60.17 37.17
CA ASN A 37 30.47 -59.97 35.76
C ASN A 37 28.96 -59.81 35.52
N VAL A 38 28.12 -60.53 36.26
CA VAL A 38 26.65 -60.37 36.21
C VAL A 38 26.25 -58.97 36.71
N ARG A 39 26.81 -58.51 37.84
CA ARG A 39 26.56 -57.16 38.37
C ARG A 39 26.99 -56.06 37.39
N ILE A 40 28.19 -56.16 36.84
CA ILE A 40 28.69 -55.21 35.82
C ILE A 40 27.77 -55.18 34.60
N ARG A 41 27.26 -56.33 34.13
CA ARG A 41 26.30 -56.38 33.02
C ARG A 41 24.97 -55.72 33.38
N THR A 42 24.43 -55.97 34.57
CA THR A 42 23.18 -55.35 35.02
C THR A 42 23.30 -53.84 35.22
N GLU A 43 24.41 -53.36 35.80
CA GLU A 43 24.69 -51.94 35.96
C GLU A 43 24.88 -51.26 34.60
N THR A 44 25.62 -51.91 33.69
CA THR A 44 25.79 -51.41 32.32
C THR A 44 24.46 -51.33 31.57
N GLN A 45 23.56 -52.29 31.75
CA GLN A 45 22.21 -52.25 31.18
C GLN A 45 21.36 -51.13 31.80
N ASN A 46 21.40 -50.96 33.12
CA ASN A 46 20.68 -49.90 33.81
C ASN A 46 21.18 -48.51 33.40
N ILE A 47 22.50 -48.32 33.27
CA ILE A 47 23.10 -47.07 32.78
C ILE A 47 22.69 -46.81 31.32
N LYS A 48 22.70 -47.83 30.45
CA LYS A 48 22.22 -47.70 29.06
C LYS A 48 20.75 -47.27 29.01
N ASN A 49 19.89 -47.89 29.82
CA ASN A 49 18.47 -47.57 29.89
C ASN A 49 18.23 -46.14 30.40
N GLN A 50 18.97 -45.71 31.42
CA GLN A 50 18.91 -44.33 31.93
C GLN A 50 19.40 -43.30 30.91
N ILE A 51 20.47 -43.60 30.17
CA ILE A 51 20.96 -42.74 29.09
C ILE A 51 19.93 -42.65 27.97
N GLN A 52 19.33 -43.76 27.55
CA GLN A 52 18.27 -43.76 26.55
C GLN A 52 17.05 -42.96 26.99
N ALA A 53 16.60 -43.13 28.23
CA ALA A 53 15.49 -42.36 28.79
C ALA A 53 15.79 -40.84 28.79
N ARG A 54 17.00 -40.44 29.21
CA ARG A 54 17.43 -39.03 29.17
C ARG A 54 17.52 -38.48 27.75
N ILE A 55 17.98 -39.27 26.78
CA ILE A 55 18.02 -38.86 25.37
C ILE A 55 16.61 -38.67 24.82
N LEU A 56 15.69 -39.58 25.11
CA LEU A 56 14.29 -39.48 24.68
C LEU A 56 13.60 -38.27 25.30
N GLN A 57 13.81 -38.03 26.60
CA GLN A 57 13.27 -36.86 27.30
C GLN A 57 13.80 -35.56 26.68
N LYS A 58 15.13 -35.43 26.51
CA LYS A 58 15.73 -34.25 25.86
C LYS A 58 15.24 -34.05 24.43
N ARG A 59 15.03 -35.13 23.66
CA ARG A 59 14.45 -35.04 22.31
C ARG A 59 13.01 -34.54 22.34
N ALA A 60 12.20 -34.98 23.29
CA ALA A 60 10.82 -34.50 23.46
C ALA A 60 10.78 -33.01 23.88
N GLU A 61 11.63 -32.60 24.81
CA GLU A 61 11.78 -31.20 25.25
C GLU A 61 12.27 -30.29 24.11
N VAL A 62 13.25 -30.73 23.32
CA VAL A 62 13.71 -29.96 22.16
C VAL A 62 12.62 -29.88 21.10
N LYS A 63 11.90 -30.98 20.82
CA LYS A 63 10.80 -30.99 19.84
C LYS A 63 9.69 -30.02 20.24
N THR A 64 9.25 -30.06 21.49
CA THR A 64 8.21 -29.15 22.02
C THR A 64 8.68 -27.70 21.97
N ARG A 65 9.92 -27.42 22.38
CA ARG A 65 10.48 -26.06 22.28
C ARG A 65 10.52 -25.54 20.84
N VAL A 66 10.94 -26.37 19.89
CA VAL A 66 10.98 -25.98 18.46
C VAL A 66 9.58 -25.78 17.90
N GLN A 67 8.61 -26.62 18.27
CA GLN A 67 7.20 -26.46 17.87
C GLN A 67 6.63 -25.14 18.40
N ASN A 68 6.78 -24.86 19.70
CA ASN A 68 6.29 -23.61 20.30
C ASN A 68 6.94 -22.38 19.65
N GLN A 69 8.27 -22.40 19.44
CA GLN A 69 8.95 -21.30 18.74
C GLN A 69 8.49 -21.11 17.30
N MET A 70 8.17 -22.19 16.60
CA MET A 70 7.64 -22.14 15.25
C MET A 70 6.23 -21.56 15.25
N GLU A 71 5.37 -22.00 16.16
CA GLU A 71 4.00 -21.49 16.32
C GLU A 71 4.00 -20.00 16.67
N GLU A 72 4.82 -19.56 17.63
CA GLU A 72 4.98 -18.14 17.98
C GLU A 72 5.46 -17.30 16.79
N ARG A 73 6.45 -17.80 16.03
CA ARG A 73 6.95 -17.14 14.83
C ARG A 73 5.89 -17.05 13.74
N MET A 74 5.11 -18.11 13.55
CA MET A 74 4.03 -18.14 12.56
C MET A 74 2.91 -17.18 12.95
N ALA A 75 2.50 -17.18 14.22
CA ALA A 75 1.51 -16.26 14.76
C ALA A 75 1.96 -14.80 14.60
N SER A 76 3.19 -14.47 15.03
CA SER A 76 3.76 -13.12 14.90
C SER A 76 3.85 -12.66 13.44
N LYS A 77 4.33 -13.53 12.53
CA LYS A 77 4.37 -13.22 11.09
C LYS A 77 2.99 -13.01 10.51
N SER A 78 2.01 -13.83 10.88
CA SER A 78 0.64 -13.70 10.40
C SER A 78 0.01 -12.38 10.85
N ALA A 79 0.21 -11.98 12.11
CA ALA A 79 -0.25 -10.70 12.63
C ALA A 79 0.41 -9.51 11.92
N ALA A 80 1.72 -9.55 11.71
CA ALA A 80 2.45 -8.52 10.98
C ALA A 80 1.98 -8.37 9.52
N LEU A 81 1.72 -9.50 8.84
CA LEU A 81 1.18 -9.48 7.47
C LEU A 81 -0.24 -8.90 7.42
N THR A 82 -1.08 -9.22 8.39
CA THR A 82 -2.43 -8.65 8.51
C THR A 82 -2.36 -7.14 8.70
N GLN A 83 -1.48 -6.65 9.58
CA GLN A 83 -1.32 -5.21 9.79
C GLN A 83 -0.82 -4.51 8.53
N LEU A 84 0.21 -5.05 7.87
CA LEU A 84 0.75 -4.48 6.63
C LEU A 84 -0.32 -4.38 5.54
N ARG A 85 -1.19 -5.39 5.42
CA ARG A 85 -2.32 -5.36 4.48
C ARG A 85 -3.31 -4.24 4.82
N LYS A 86 -3.67 -4.08 6.10
CA LYS A 86 -4.56 -2.98 6.54
C LYS A 86 -3.95 -1.62 6.22
N ASP A 87 -2.66 -1.43 6.49
CA ASP A 87 -1.96 -0.17 6.21
C ASP A 87 -1.92 0.14 4.71
N HIS A 88 -1.62 -0.86 3.87
CA HIS A 88 -1.65 -0.71 2.42
C HIS A 88 -3.03 -0.31 1.90
N VAL A 89 -4.08 -0.95 2.42
CA VAL A 89 -5.48 -0.65 2.06
C VAL A 89 -5.84 0.78 2.46
N LYS A 90 -5.54 1.18 3.71
CA LYS A 90 -5.78 2.53 4.21
C LYS A 90 -5.05 3.58 3.40
N TYR A 91 -3.78 3.34 3.08
CA TYR A 91 -2.99 4.25 2.25
C TYR A 91 -3.56 4.36 0.83
N PHE A 92 -3.88 3.24 0.19
CA PHE A 92 -4.43 3.22 -1.16
C PHE A 92 -5.75 3.99 -1.23
N PHE A 93 -6.72 3.67 -0.39
CA PHE A 93 -8.02 4.33 -0.40
C PHE A 93 -7.98 5.76 0.10
N GLY A 94 -7.09 6.08 1.05
CA GLY A 94 -6.84 7.47 1.44
C GLY A 94 -6.44 8.34 0.24
N ARG A 95 -5.59 7.83 -0.65
CA ARG A 95 -5.24 8.54 -1.90
C ARG A 95 -6.41 8.67 -2.86
N VAL A 96 -7.27 7.65 -2.95
CA VAL A 96 -8.48 7.70 -3.80
C VAL A 96 -9.45 8.76 -3.29
N VAL A 97 -9.71 8.79 -1.98
CA VAL A 97 -10.57 9.80 -1.34
C VAL A 97 -10.08 11.21 -1.63
N VAL A 98 -8.78 11.47 -1.47
CA VAL A 98 -8.18 12.79 -1.77
C VAL A 98 -8.38 13.17 -3.25
N ARG A 99 -8.21 12.21 -4.17
CA ARG A 99 -8.40 12.46 -5.61
C ARG A 99 -9.85 12.80 -5.95
N TYR A 100 -10.81 12.11 -5.36
CA TYR A 100 -12.24 12.36 -5.60
C TYR A 100 -12.71 13.65 -4.92
N ALA A 101 -12.25 13.95 -3.71
CA ALA A 101 -12.49 15.25 -3.08
C ALA A 101 -11.99 16.40 -3.97
N ALA A 102 -10.75 16.30 -4.48
CA ALA A 102 -10.20 17.30 -5.39
C ALA A 102 -10.92 17.36 -6.75
N ALA A 103 -11.55 16.27 -7.20
CA ALA A 103 -12.36 16.27 -8.42
C ALA A 103 -13.69 16.99 -8.18
N ILE A 104 -14.35 16.72 -7.06
CA ILE A 104 -15.57 17.41 -6.62
C ILE A 104 -15.32 18.92 -6.51
N GLU A 105 -14.24 19.35 -5.86
CA GLU A 105 -13.88 20.78 -5.75
C GLU A 105 -13.67 21.43 -7.13
N ARG A 106 -13.01 20.74 -8.05
CA ARG A 106 -12.80 21.26 -9.42
C ARG A 106 -14.11 21.40 -10.19
N LEU A 107 -15.04 20.46 -10.03
CA LEU A 107 -16.36 20.51 -10.65
C LEU A 107 -17.22 21.61 -10.02
N ASP A 108 -17.14 21.79 -8.70
CA ASP A 108 -17.85 22.87 -8.00
C ASP A 108 -17.37 24.25 -8.46
N GLY A 109 -16.04 24.45 -8.54
CA GLY A 109 -15.48 25.67 -9.09
C GLY A 109 -15.85 25.89 -10.56
N LEU A 110 -16.06 24.83 -11.34
CA LEU A 110 -16.56 24.95 -12.71
C LEU A 110 -18.02 25.39 -12.74
N THR A 111 -18.88 24.82 -11.88
CA THR A 111 -20.27 25.25 -11.70
C THR A 111 -20.34 26.74 -11.38
N GLN A 112 -19.56 27.22 -10.39
CA GLN A 112 -19.54 28.64 -10.01
C GLN A 112 -19.15 29.56 -11.17
N ARG A 113 -18.16 29.16 -11.98
CA ARG A 113 -17.78 29.93 -13.19
C ARG A 113 -18.89 29.96 -14.24
N ILE A 114 -19.61 28.86 -14.39
CA ILE A 114 -20.76 28.77 -15.30
C ILE A 114 -21.88 29.70 -14.82
N GLU A 115 -22.20 29.69 -13.52
CA GLU A 115 -23.20 30.58 -12.92
C GLU A 115 -22.87 32.06 -13.17
N ALA A 116 -21.62 32.44 -12.89
CA ALA A 116 -21.15 33.80 -13.15
C ALA A 116 -21.28 34.16 -14.65
N ARG A 117 -21.04 33.20 -15.54
CA ARG A 117 -21.16 33.43 -16.99
C ARG A 117 -22.61 33.58 -17.44
N ILE A 118 -23.53 32.79 -16.88
CA ILE A 118 -24.96 32.92 -17.17
C ILE A 118 -25.45 34.30 -16.72
N ALA A 119 -25.09 34.74 -15.52
CA ALA A 119 -25.45 36.07 -15.01
C ALA A 119 -24.97 37.20 -15.93
N VAL A 120 -23.75 37.09 -16.48
CA VAL A 120 -23.25 38.07 -17.47
C VAL A 120 -24.08 38.05 -18.75
N ILE A 121 -24.45 36.87 -19.27
CA ILE A 121 -25.26 36.75 -20.50
C ILE A 121 -26.64 37.37 -20.30
N GLU A 122 -27.30 37.12 -19.17
CA GLU A 122 -28.62 37.68 -18.86
C GLU A 122 -28.59 39.19 -18.72
N ASN A 123 -27.49 39.76 -18.20
CA ASN A 123 -27.31 41.20 -18.10
C ASN A 123 -27.02 41.84 -19.46
N GLU A 124 -26.21 41.19 -20.31
CA GLU A 124 -25.83 41.72 -21.63
C GLU A 124 -26.92 41.53 -22.68
N ASN A 125 -27.72 40.46 -22.59
CA ASN A 125 -28.74 40.07 -23.57
C ASN A 125 -30.00 39.55 -22.86
N PRO A 126 -30.89 40.43 -22.37
CA PRO A 126 -32.05 40.05 -21.57
C PRO A 126 -33.08 39.19 -22.32
N ASP A 127 -33.07 39.21 -23.66
CA ASP A 127 -33.97 38.42 -24.50
C ASP A 127 -33.51 36.96 -24.70
N VAL A 128 -32.32 36.60 -24.21
CA VAL A 128 -31.79 35.24 -24.33
C VAL A 128 -32.36 34.36 -23.23
N ASP A 129 -33.13 33.34 -23.61
CA ASP A 129 -33.63 32.34 -22.67
C ASP A 129 -32.50 31.42 -22.17
N THR A 130 -32.21 31.49 -20.87
CA THR A 130 -31.21 30.65 -20.19
C THR A 130 -31.83 29.56 -19.31
N THR A 131 -33.17 29.40 -19.32
CA THR A 131 -33.90 28.52 -18.40
C THR A 131 -33.38 27.09 -18.44
N ALA A 132 -33.29 26.49 -19.63
CA ALA A 132 -32.81 25.12 -19.78
C ALA A 132 -31.34 24.93 -19.32
N ILE A 133 -30.51 25.97 -19.47
CA ILE A 133 -29.10 25.95 -19.02
C ILE A 133 -29.04 25.95 -17.50
N LYS A 134 -29.88 26.77 -16.85
CA LYS A 134 -30.01 26.83 -15.38
C LYS A 134 -30.53 25.52 -14.80
N ASP A 135 -31.50 24.88 -15.45
CA ASP A 135 -32.04 23.59 -15.01
C ASP A 135 -30.98 22.49 -15.02
N GLN A 136 -30.22 22.38 -16.13
CA GLN A 136 -29.13 21.40 -16.24
C GLN A 136 -27.99 21.69 -15.26
N LEU A 137 -27.70 22.96 -14.99
CA LEU A 137 -26.73 23.34 -13.98
C LEU A 137 -27.22 22.98 -12.58
N GLY A 138 -28.52 23.16 -12.30
CA GLY A 138 -29.17 22.71 -11.07
C GLY A 138 -29.04 21.20 -10.87
N GLU A 139 -29.31 20.41 -11.90
CA GLU A 139 -29.12 18.95 -11.88
C GLU A 139 -27.67 18.58 -11.53
N ALA A 140 -26.70 19.22 -12.18
CA ALA A 140 -25.28 18.99 -11.89
C ALA A 140 -24.92 19.33 -10.43
N LYS A 141 -25.51 20.38 -9.85
CA LYS A 141 -25.29 20.76 -8.44
C LYS A 141 -25.86 19.74 -7.46
N VAL A 142 -27.04 19.20 -7.74
CA VAL A 142 -27.66 18.14 -6.93
C VAL A 142 -26.76 16.91 -6.93
N LEU A 143 -26.39 16.40 -8.11
CA LEU A 143 -25.50 15.25 -8.24
C LEU A 143 -24.13 15.48 -7.56
N LEU A 144 -23.62 16.71 -7.58
CA LEU A 144 -22.37 17.05 -6.89
C LEU A 144 -22.53 17.03 -5.36
N GLY A 145 -23.71 17.43 -4.86
CA GLY A 145 -24.08 17.27 -3.45
C GLY A 145 -24.17 15.80 -3.03
N ASP A 146 -24.80 14.96 -3.86
CA ASP A 146 -24.90 13.52 -3.64
C ASP A 146 -23.52 12.86 -3.65
N ALA A 147 -22.67 13.18 -4.63
CA ALA A 147 -21.29 12.70 -4.71
C ALA A 147 -20.45 13.05 -3.46
N ARG A 148 -20.65 14.25 -2.87
CA ARG A 148 -20.00 14.63 -1.60
C ARG A 148 -20.45 13.73 -0.45
N THR A 149 -21.75 13.51 -0.35
CA THR A 149 -22.35 12.66 0.70
C THR A 149 -21.89 11.21 0.56
N ASN A 150 -21.88 10.69 -0.67
CA ASN A 150 -21.40 9.34 -1.00
C ASN A 150 -19.92 9.17 -0.67
N LEU A 151 -19.07 10.17 -0.98
CA LEU A 151 -17.66 10.13 -0.64
C LEU A 151 -17.43 10.12 0.88
N ALA A 152 -18.18 10.93 1.64
CA ALA A 152 -18.10 10.96 3.10
C ALA A 152 -18.52 9.61 3.70
N ALA A 153 -19.66 9.06 3.28
CA ALA A 153 -20.12 7.74 3.72
C ALA A 153 -19.12 6.63 3.39
N THR A 154 -18.52 6.68 2.19
CA THR A 154 -17.50 5.71 1.77
C THR A 154 -16.23 5.79 2.64
N LYS A 155 -15.85 7.00 3.08
CA LYS A 155 -14.73 7.20 3.99
C LYS A 155 -15.02 6.61 5.36
N ASP A 156 -16.21 6.83 5.91
CA ASP A 156 -16.58 6.31 7.24
C ASP A 156 -16.67 4.76 7.23
N ASN A 157 -17.13 4.19 6.12
CA ASN A 157 -17.14 2.75 5.91
C ASN A 157 -15.73 2.13 5.87
N LEU A 158 -14.71 2.85 5.36
CA LEU A 158 -13.34 2.33 5.26
C LEU A 158 -12.79 1.93 6.64
N ASP A 159 -12.96 2.76 7.66
CA ASP A 159 -12.43 2.48 8.99
C ASP A 159 -13.17 1.29 9.63
N THR A 160 -14.49 1.25 9.51
CA THR A 160 -15.33 0.12 9.99
C THR A 160 -14.94 -1.20 9.32
N MET A 161 -14.62 -1.17 8.03
CA MET A 161 -14.29 -2.38 7.27
C MET A 161 -12.92 -2.97 7.59
N LEU A 162 -11.95 -2.14 7.99
CA LEU A 162 -10.63 -2.62 8.40
C LEU A 162 -10.68 -3.48 9.67
N GLU A 163 -11.80 -3.42 10.39
CA GLU A 163 -12.08 -4.20 11.61
C GLU A 163 -13.00 -5.41 11.35
N SER A 164 -13.53 -5.56 10.13
CA SER A 164 -14.45 -6.65 9.77
C SER A 164 -13.79 -8.03 9.84
N GLU A 165 -14.58 -9.04 10.23
CA GLU A 165 -14.20 -10.45 10.24
C GLU A 165 -13.95 -11.00 8.82
N ASP A 166 -14.65 -10.45 7.81
CA ASP A 166 -14.56 -10.82 6.39
C ASP A 166 -13.99 -9.68 5.53
N PRO A 167 -12.66 -9.48 5.52
CA PRO A 167 -12.03 -8.34 4.84
C PRO A 167 -12.16 -8.39 3.32
N GLN A 168 -12.39 -9.57 2.71
CA GLN A 168 -12.53 -9.71 1.26
C GLN A 168 -13.87 -9.15 0.75
N ILE A 169 -14.98 -9.58 1.36
CA ILE A 169 -16.33 -9.11 1.02
C ILE A 169 -16.40 -7.62 1.23
N ALA A 170 -15.90 -7.19 2.38
CA ALA A 170 -15.74 -5.79 2.70
C ALA A 170 -15.03 -5.09 1.52
N PHE A 171 -13.77 -5.42 1.23
CA PHE A 171 -12.98 -4.73 0.21
C PHE A 171 -13.68 -4.59 -1.15
N GLN A 172 -14.43 -5.62 -1.56
CA GLN A 172 -15.21 -5.59 -2.80
C GLN A 172 -16.30 -4.50 -2.77
N VAL A 173 -17.08 -4.41 -1.68
CA VAL A 173 -18.09 -3.35 -1.51
C VAL A 173 -17.47 -1.96 -1.61
N LEU A 174 -16.32 -1.74 -0.99
CA LEU A 174 -15.65 -0.44 -1.04
C LEU A 174 -15.16 -0.09 -2.45
N LYS A 175 -14.62 -1.07 -3.17
CA LYS A 175 -14.23 -0.90 -4.57
C LYS A 175 -15.43 -0.52 -5.44
N ASP A 176 -16.57 -1.18 -5.23
CA ASP A 176 -17.80 -0.92 -5.98
C ASP A 176 -18.35 0.48 -5.67
N ASN A 177 -18.30 0.93 -4.41
CA ASN A 177 -18.67 2.29 -4.02
C ASN A 177 -17.79 3.34 -4.72
N PHE A 178 -16.47 3.16 -4.75
CA PHE A 178 -15.58 4.08 -5.47
C PHE A 178 -15.81 4.04 -6.99
N GLN A 179 -16.15 2.89 -7.56
CA GLN A 179 -16.48 2.78 -8.98
C GLN A 179 -17.80 3.49 -9.31
N ALA A 180 -18.80 3.38 -8.45
CA ALA A 180 -20.06 4.12 -8.58
C ALA A 180 -19.82 5.63 -8.51
N LEU A 181 -19.06 6.09 -7.52
CA LEU A 181 -18.71 7.50 -7.35
C LEU A 181 -17.92 8.03 -8.56
N LYS A 182 -17.01 7.23 -9.12
CA LYS A 182 -16.32 7.60 -10.37
C LYS A 182 -17.30 7.86 -11.50
N ASN A 183 -18.26 6.97 -11.70
CA ASN A 183 -19.24 7.08 -12.78
C ASN A 183 -20.13 8.32 -12.59
N GLU A 184 -20.54 8.60 -11.35
CA GLU A 184 -21.27 9.81 -10.98
C GLU A 184 -20.49 11.09 -11.30
N LEU A 185 -19.20 11.16 -10.95
CA LEU A 185 -18.34 12.30 -11.30
C LEU A 185 -18.17 12.49 -12.82
N VAL A 186 -18.09 11.39 -13.58
CA VAL A 186 -18.05 11.43 -15.05
C VAL A 186 -19.36 11.96 -15.62
N GLN A 187 -20.50 11.55 -15.07
CA GLN A 187 -21.81 12.04 -15.46
C GLN A 187 -21.94 13.55 -15.21
N ILE A 188 -21.58 14.02 -14.01
CA ILE A 188 -21.57 15.45 -13.66
C ILE A 188 -20.72 16.22 -14.66
N HIS A 189 -19.50 15.75 -14.94
CA HIS A 189 -18.62 16.37 -15.92
C HIS A 189 -19.26 16.45 -17.32
N GLY A 190 -19.93 15.39 -17.75
CA GLY A 190 -20.67 15.35 -19.01
C GLY A 190 -21.80 16.37 -19.08
N ILE A 191 -22.58 16.54 -18.01
CA ILE A 191 -23.62 17.58 -17.92
C ILE A 191 -22.99 18.97 -18.03
N LEU A 192 -21.93 19.24 -17.27
CA LEU A 192 -21.26 20.54 -17.30
C LEU A 192 -20.66 20.87 -18.68
N ILE A 193 -20.13 19.88 -19.41
CA ILE A 193 -19.68 20.09 -20.80
C ILE A 193 -20.84 20.49 -21.71
N LYS A 194 -22.01 19.83 -21.58
CA LYS A 194 -23.20 20.17 -22.38
C LYS A 194 -23.65 21.60 -22.10
N VAL A 195 -23.70 22.00 -20.83
CA VAL A 195 -24.01 23.37 -20.39
C VAL A 195 -23.04 24.38 -21.00
N ILE A 196 -21.72 24.12 -20.95
CA ILE A 196 -20.71 24.99 -21.59
C ILE A 196 -20.93 25.10 -23.10
N THR A 197 -21.29 23.99 -23.76
CA THR A 197 -21.52 23.95 -25.20
C THR A 197 -22.73 24.80 -25.58
N GLN A 198 -23.83 24.73 -24.81
CA GLN A 198 -25.00 25.58 -25.00
C GLN A 198 -24.67 27.06 -24.81
N ILE A 199 -23.95 27.41 -23.73
CA ILE A 199 -23.49 28.78 -23.46
C ILE A 199 -22.63 29.33 -24.61
N LYS A 200 -21.75 28.50 -25.19
CA LYS A 200 -20.95 28.89 -26.36
C LYS A 200 -21.82 29.08 -27.60
N GLY A 201 -22.81 28.22 -27.82
CA GLY A 201 -23.76 28.34 -28.93
C GLY A 201 -24.52 29.66 -28.92
N LEU A 202 -24.97 30.10 -27.74
CA LEU A 202 -25.63 31.41 -27.56
C LEU A 202 -24.77 32.60 -28.01
N ARG A 203 -23.44 32.45 -27.99
CA ARG A 203 -22.52 33.55 -28.27
C ARG A 203 -22.16 33.70 -29.76
N ILE A 204 -22.38 32.67 -30.58
CA ILE A 204 -21.94 32.63 -31.98
C ILE A 204 -23.04 33.16 -32.95
N GLY A 205 -24.28 33.30 -32.49
CA GLY A 205 -25.42 33.74 -33.32
C GLY A 205 -25.70 35.25 -33.36
N ASN A 206 -25.14 36.04 -32.44
CA ASN A 206 -25.51 37.46 -32.25
C ASN A 206 -24.42 38.45 -32.68
N THR A 207 -23.58 38.14 -33.65
CA THR A 207 -22.91 39.22 -34.40
C THR A 207 -23.94 39.81 -35.36
N PRO A 208 -24.42 41.05 -35.16
CA PRO A 208 -25.11 41.75 -36.24
C PRO A 208 -24.14 41.75 -37.41
N ALA A 209 -24.56 41.18 -38.53
CA ALA A 209 -23.84 41.28 -39.78
C ALA A 209 -23.54 42.76 -40.00
N LEU A 210 -22.27 43.13 -39.92
CA LEU A 210 -21.81 44.45 -40.29
C LEU A 210 -22.28 44.66 -41.73
N SER A 211 -23.28 45.52 -41.88
CA SER A 211 -23.72 46.04 -43.17
C SER A 211 -22.48 46.54 -43.92
N PRO A 212 -22.29 46.18 -45.20
CA PRO A 212 -21.13 46.63 -45.96
C PRO A 212 -21.18 48.16 -46.06
N SER A 213 -20.21 48.80 -45.41
CA SER A 213 -19.96 50.24 -45.54
C SER A 213 -19.52 50.53 -46.98
N PRO A 214 -19.97 51.63 -47.61
CA PRO A 214 -19.76 51.88 -49.02
C PRO A 214 -18.28 52.11 -49.36
N THR A 215 -17.87 51.51 -50.48
CA THR A 215 -16.63 51.73 -51.21
C THR A 215 -16.31 53.22 -51.31
N ILE A 216 -15.18 53.63 -50.73
CA ILE A 216 -14.58 54.94 -51.00
C ILE A 216 -13.49 54.74 -52.06
N GLU A 217 -13.71 55.38 -53.21
CA GLU A 217 -12.81 55.49 -54.36
C GLU A 217 -11.46 56.14 -53.97
N PRO A 218 -10.31 55.65 -54.48
CA PRO A 218 -9.01 56.24 -54.18
C PRO A 218 -8.81 57.52 -54.99
N THR A 219 -8.87 58.67 -54.31
CA THR A 219 -8.47 59.96 -54.90
C THR A 219 -6.95 60.17 -54.73
N ASN A 220 -6.23 60.04 -55.83
CA ASN A 220 -4.84 60.47 -56.03
C ASN A 220 -4.68 61.99 -55.86
N VAL A 221 -3.74 62.47 -55.02
CA VAL A 221 -2.93 63.69 -55.27
C VAL A 221 -1.67 63.69 -54.36
N PRO A 222 -0.63 64.54 -54.57
CA PRO A 222 0.63 64.13 -55.16
C PRO A 222 1.88 64.34 -54.26
N THR A 223 2.96 63.67 -54.67
CA THR A 223 4.36 63.86 -54.26
C THR A 223 4.79 65.33 -54.15
N THR A 224 5.42 65.71 -53.04
CA THR A 224 6.40 66.80 -52.97
C THR A 224 7.65 66.36 -52.19
N GLU A 225 8.78 66.83 -52.70
CA GLU A 225 10.20 66.48 -52.49
C GLU A 225 10.82 66.86 -51.13
N PRO A 226 12.08 66.44 -50.85
CA PRO A 226 12.72 66.51 -49.54
C PRO A 226 13.36 67.88 -49.27
N THR A 227 13.58 68.20 -48.00
CA THR A 227 14.43 69.32 -47.60
C THR A 227 15.41 68.86 -46.51
N GLU A 228 16.69 69.03 -46.83
CA GLU A 228 17.87 68.73 -46.01
C GLU A 228 18.00 69.65 -44.77
N SER A 229 18.60 69.07 -43.72
CA SER A 229 19.65 69.58 -42.80
C SER A 229 19.71 71.08 -42.42
N PRO A 230 20.07 71.44 -41.16
CA PRO A 230 21.48 71.33 -40.77
C PRO A 230 21.78 70.98 -39.30
N THR A 231 22.85 70.21 -39.11
CA THR A 231 23.73 70.22 -37.92
C THR A 231 24.42 71.60 -37.80
N PRO A 232 24.78 72.11 -36.60
CA PRO A 232 26.17 71.88 -36.16
C PRO A 232 26.45 71.88 -34.63
N SER A 233 27.53 71.15 -34.32
CA SER A 233 28.64 71.36 -33.37
C SER A 233 28.44 72.15 -32.06
N THR A 234 28.87 71.55 -30.93
CA THR A 234 30.24 71.69 -30.40
C THR A 234 30.60 70.48 -29.53
#